data_AF-A0A348WF82-F1
#
_entry.id   AF-A0A348WF82-F1
#
_cell.length_a   1.000
_cell.length_b   1.000
_cell.length_c   1.000
_cell.angle_alpha   90.00
_cell.angle_beta   90.00
_cell.angle_gamma   90.00
#
_symmetry.space_group_name_H-M   'P 1'
#
loop_
_entity.id
_entity.type
_entity.pdbx_description
1 polymer ?
#
loop_
_entity_poly.entity_id
_entity_poly.type
_entity_poly.pdbx_seq_one_letter_code
_entity_poly.pdbx_strand_id
1 'polypeptide(L)'
;PENLDVFAAGLPRLVKALPEMRYIGASFLYRGDDRARINRLDALARAHGLRILATNDVLYHARHRRPLQDVMVAIREGVIVPKAGYLLAANAERHLKSPEAMLRLFADWPHAIAETRRLADRITFRLTDLAYEYPHEIVPEGRSPMEELARLTWEGAARRYPQGVPEGVTKTIEKEFALISAKKIARYFLTIYDIVRFAREEAEPPILCQGRGSAANSAVCFCLGITSVDPAVHNLLFERFLSEERDEPPDIDVDFEHERREEVIQYMYGKYGRHRAGLCATVIHYRPRSAIREVGKAMGL
;
A
#
# COMPACT_ATOMS: atom_id res chain seq x y z
N PRO A 1 -27.54 -8.79 0.09
CA PRO A 1 -27.42 -10.26 0.20
C PRO A 1 -28.39 -10.93 -0.78
N GLU A 2 -27.98 -12.01 -1.45
CA GLU A 2 -28.83 -12.71 -2.41
C GLU A 2 -29.89 -13.60 -1.75
N ASN A 3 -29.55 -14.24 -0.61
CA ASN A 3 -30.49 -15.00 0.21
C ASN A 3 -30.70 -14.26 1.55
N LEU A 4 -31.91 -13.73 1.75
CA LEU A 4 -32.25 -12.99 2.97
C LEU A 4 -32.42 -13.87 4.19
N ASP A 5 -32.87 -15.12 4.04
CA ASP A 5 -33.08 -16.02 5.18
C ASP A 5 -31.75 -16.40 5.82
N VAL A 6 -30.77 -16.75 4.99
CA VAL A 6 -29.40 -17.03 5.44
C VAL A 6 -28.77 -15.80 6.09
N PHE A 7 -28.94 -14.62 5.48
CA PHE A 7 -28.42 -13.38 6.05
C PHE A 7 -29.07 -13.06 7.40
N ALA A 8 -30.40 -13.19 7.51
CA ALA A 8 -31.13 -12.93 8.75
C ALA A 8 -30.72 -13.90 9.87
N ALA A 9 -30.55 -15.19 9.56
CA ALA A 9 -30.10 -16.19 10.53
C ALA A 9 -28.67 -15.91 11.04
N GLY A 10 -27.79 -15.37 10.18
CA GLY A 10 -26.41 -15.03 10.53
C GLY A 10 -26.25 -13.67 11.24
N LEU A 11 -27.23 -12.77 11.12
CA LEU A 11 -27.13 -11.39 11.59
C LEU A 11 -26.85 -11.28 13.10
N PRO A 12 -27.50 -12.03 14.01
CA PRO A 12 -27.20 -11.94 15.44
C PRO A 12 -25.74 -12.23 15.78
N ARG A 13 -25.14 -13.22 15.09
CA ARG A 13 -23.72 -13.56 15.26
C ARG A 13 -22.83 -12.42 14.79
N LEU A 14 -23.16 -11.77 13.67
CA LEU A 14 -22.41 -10.63 13.14
C LEU A 14 -22.49 -9.43 14.08
N VAL A 15 -23.67 -9.10 14.59
CA VAL A 15 -23.86 -7.98 15.53
C VAL A 15 -23.06 -8.21 16.82
N LYS A 16 -23.01 -9.44 17.32
CA LYS A 16 -22.18 -9.79 18.49
C LYS A 16 -20.68 -9.67 18.19
N ALA A 17 -20.23 -10.09 17.01
CA ALA A 17 -18.82 -10.06 16.63
C ALA A 17 -18.35 -8.64 16.24
N LEU A 18 -19.26 -7.77 15.79
CA LEU A 18 -19.00 -6.42 15.31
C LEU A 18 -19.86 -5.43 16.10
N PRO A 19 -19.51 -5.13 17.37
CA PRO A 19 -20.32 -4.26 18.22
C PRO A 19 -20.43 -2.82 17.70
N GLU A 20 -19.55 -2.42 16.78
CA GLU A 20 -19.57 -1.12 16.09
C GLU A 20 -20.41 -1.12 14.80
N MET A 21 -20.95 -2.27 14.38
CA MET A 21 -21.83 -2.33 13.22
C MET A 21 -23.07 -1.45 13.48
N ARG A 22 -23.39 -0.57 12.53
CA ARG A 22 -24.54 0.35 12.60
C ARG A 22 -25.50 0.21 11.42
N TYR A 23 -25.05 -0.40 10.32
CA TYR A 23 -25.72 -0.32 9.04
C TYR A 23 -25.88 -1.69 8.37
N ILE A 24 -27.00 -1.87 7.67
CA ILE A 24 -27.21 -2.92 6.68
C ILE A 24 -27.31 -2.26 5.30
N GLY A 25 -26.41 -2.62 4.40
CA GLY A 25 -26.45 -2.11 3.02
C GLY A 25 -27.67 -2.64 2.26
N ALA A 26 -28.45 -1.74 1.68
CA ALA A 26 -29.55 -2.04 0.78
C ALA A 26 -29.23 -1.51 -0.63
N SER A 27 -29.48 -2.31 -1.65
CA SER A 27 -29.30 -1.96 -3.07
C SER A 27 -30.49 -2.49 -3.84
N PHE A 28 -30.91 -1.84 -4.92
CA PHE A 28 -31.88 -2.46 -5.85
C PHE A 28 -31.18 -3.52 -6.71
N LEU A 29 -31.73 -4.74 -6.74
CA LEU A 29 -31.23 -5.83 -7.58
C LEU A 29 -31.93 -5.88 -8.95
N TYR A 30 -32.98 -5.07 -9.12
CA TYR A 30 -33.89 -5.06 -10.26
C TYR A 30 -34.57 -6.43 -10.45
N ARG A 31 -35.06 -6.96 -9.33
CA ARG A 31 -35.87 -8.17 -9.24
C ARG A 31 -37.31 -7.79 -8.85
N GLY A 32 -38.26 -8.68 -9.12
CA GLY A 32 -39.68 -8.42 -8.80
C GLY A 32 -39.96 -8.22 -7.30
N ASP A 33 -39.06 -8.67 -6.42
CA ASP A 33 -39.20 -8.66 -4.97
C ASP A 33 -38.45 -7.52 -4.28
N ASP A 34 -37.83 -6.58 -5.00
CA ASP A 34 -36.93 -5.58 -4.39
C ASP A 34 -37.58 -4.78 -3.25
N ARG A 35 -38.82 -4.31 -3.41
CA ARG A 35 -39.49 -3.56 -2.35
C ARG A 35 -39.74 -4.42 -1.11
N ALA A 36 -40.21 -5.66 -1.30
CA ALA A 36 -40.41 -6.59 -0.19
C ALA A 36 -39.08 -6.93 0.51
N ARG A 37 -38.02 -7.13 -0.27
CA ARG A 37 -36.67 -7.43 0.22
C ARG A 37 -36.09 -6.26 1.02
N ILE A 38 -36.20 -5.02 0.53
CA ILE A 38 -35.71 -3.82 1.22
C ILE A 38 -36.54 -3.56 2.49
N ASN A 39 -37.87 -3.71 2.46
CA ASN A 39 -38.71 -3.64 3.66
C ASN A 39 -38.29 -4.65 4.72
N ARG A 40 -37.98 -5.88 4.31
CA ARG A 40 -37.49 -6.91 5.23
C ARG A 40 -36.11 -6.57 5.80
N LEU A 41 -35.20 -6.01 4.99
CA LEU A 41 -33.91 -5.52 5.48
C LEU A 41 -34.07 -4.37 6.47
N ASP A 42 -35.00 -3.44 6.23
CA ASP A 42 -35.29 -2.32 7.14
C ASP A 42 -35.85 -2.82 8.48
N ALA A 43 -36.81 -3.76 8.43
CA ALA A 43 -37.35 -4.40 9.63
C ALA A 43 -36.26 -5.16 10.43
N LEU A 44 -35.41 -5.93 9.74
CA LEU A 44 -34.29 -6.65 10.35
C LEU A 44 -33.28 -5.70 10.99
N ALA A 45 -32.95 -4.59 10.32
CA ALA A 45 -32.04 -3.58 10.84
C ALA A 45 -32.60 -2.99 12.14
N ARG A 46 -33.86 -2.55 12.12
CA ARG A 46 -34.54 -1.97 13.29
C ARG A 46 -34.60 -2.94 14.47
N ALA A 47 -34.89 -4.22 14.21
CA ALA A 47 -34.96 -5.26 15.24
C ALA A 47 -33.61 -5.47 15.98
N HIS A 48 -32.49 -5.09 15.36
CA HIS A 48 -31.14 -5.21 15.94
C HIS A 48 -30.53 -3.85 16.32
N GLY A 49 -31.34 -2.76 16.35
CA GLY A 49 -30.85 -1.41 16.64
C GLY A 49 -29.95 -0.82 15.54
N LEU A 50 -29.99 -1.37 14.34
CA LEU A 50 -29.26 -0.92 13.15
C LEU A 50 -30.17 -0.06 12.25
N ARG A 51 -29.58 0.55 11.22
CA ARG A 51 -30.30 1.26 10.15
C ARG A 51 -29.95 0.65 8.80
N ILE A 52 -30.81 0.82 7.80
CA ILE A 52 -30.39 0.54 6.41
C ILE A 52 -29.66 1.74 5.82
N LEU A 53 -28.78 1.46 4.85
CA LEU A 53 -28.03 2.46 4.10
C LEU A 53 -28.14 2.16 2.60
N ALA A 54 -28.45 3.17 1.80
CA ALA A 54 -28.65 3.01 0.37
C ALA A 54 -27.31 2.91 -0.39
N THR A 55 -27.19 1.88 -1.21
CA THR A 55 -26.02 1.58 -2.05
C THR A 55 -26.49 1.15 -3.45
N ASN A 56 -25.61 1.18 -4.45
CA ASN A 56 -25.94 0.70 -5.80
C ASN A 56 -25.06 -0.49 -6.26
N ASP A 57 -24.22 -1.03 -5.38
CA ASP A 57 -23.32 -2.16 -5.66
C ASP A 57 -22.57 -1.99 -7.00
N VAL A 58 -21.95 -0.81 -7.19
CA VAL A 58 -21.44 -0.34 -8.48
C VAL A 58 -20.27 -1.21 -8.97
N LEU A 59 -20.32 -1.64 -10.23
CA LEU A 59 -19.22 -2.34 -10.92
C LEU A 59 -18.51 -1.45 -11.96
N TYR A 60 -19.20 -0.45 -12.49
CA TYR A 60 -18.67 0.39 -13.56
C TYR A 60 -19.18 1.83 -13.45
N HIS A 61 -18.44 2.78 -14.04
CA HIS A 61 -18.78 4.21 -13.91
C HIS A 61 -20.02 4.61 -14.72
N ALA A 62 -20.32 3.94 -15.85
CA ALA A 62 -21.40 4.34 -16.74
C ALA A 62 -22.14 3.13 -17.33
N ARG A 63 -23.43 3.28 -17.61
CA ARG A 63 -24.32 2.20 -18.09
C ARG A 63 -23.78 1.47 -19.33
N HIS A 64 -23.22 2.20 -20.29
CA HIS A 64 -22.68 1.63 -21.53
C HIS A 64 -21.41 0.79 -21.34
N ARG A 65 -20.83 0.76 -20.13
CA ARG A 65 -19.65 -0.06 -19.80
C ARG A 65 -19.99 -1.50 -19.41
N ARG A 66 -21.28 -1.86 -19.33
CA ARG A 66 -21.70 -3.25 -19.07
C ARG A 66 -21.00 -4.28 -19.98
N PRO A 67 -20.90 -4.11 -21.32
CA PRO A 67 -20.24 -5.11 -22.16
C PRO A 67 -18.78 -5.35 -21.77
N LEU A 68 -18.06 -4.29 -21.38
CA LEU A 68 -16.69 -4.44 -20.87
C LEU A 68 -16.68 -5.23 -19.55
N GLN A 69 -17.60 -4.94 -18.63
CA GLN A 69 -17.73 -5.71 -17.39
C GLN A 69 -18.00 -7.20 -17.67
N ASP A 70 -18.86 -7.52 -18.63
CA ASP A 70 -19.17 -8.91 -18.99
C ASP A 70 -17.93 -9.64 -19.53
N VAL A 71 -17.11 -8.94 -20.34
CA VAL A 71 -15.80 -9.46 -20.78
C VAL A 71 -14.84 -9.66 -19.60
N MET A 72 -14.77 -8.71 -18.66
CA MET A 72 -13.91 -8.83 -17.47
C MET A 72 -14.34 -10.02 -16.58
N VAL A 73 -15.65 -10.28 -16.46
CA VAL A 73 -16.18 -11.46 -15.76
C VAL A 73 -15.80 -12.73 -16.51
N ALA A 74 -16.00 -12.78 -17.83
CA ALA A 74 -15.65 -13.94 -18.65
C ALA A 74 -14.15 -14.30 -18.54
N ILE A 75 -13.26 -13.29 -18.58
CA ILE A 75 -11.82 -13.46 -18.37
C ILE A 75 -11.54 -14.02 -16.97
N ARG A 76 -12.16 -13.46 -15.92
CA ARG A 76 -11.96 -13.89 -14.53
C ARG A 76 -12.38 -15.35 -14.31
N GLU A 77 -13.52 -15.74 -14.87
CA GLU A 77 -14.12 -17.06 -14.68
C GLU A 77 -13.59 -18.11 -15.69
N GLY A 78 -12.73 -17.70 -16.64
CA GLY A 78 -12.17 -18.61 -17.64
C GLY A 78 -13.19 -19.15 -18.64
N VAL A 79 -14.26 -18.39 -18.92
CA VAL A 79 -15.34 -18.77 -19.85
C VAL A 79 -15.44 -17.75 -20.99
N ILE A 80 -16.20 -18.09 -22.04
CA ILE A 80 -16.55 -17.13 -23.09
C ILE A 80 -17.87 -16.43 -22.74
N VAL A 81 -18.04 -15.18 -23.17
CA VAL A 81 -19.23 -14.36 -22.89
C VAL A 81 -20.54 -15.10 -23.22
N PRO A 82 -20.70 -15.78 -24.38
CA PRO A 82 -21.91 -16.54 -24.68
C PRO A 82 -22.21 -17.71 -23.72
N LYS A 83 -21.20 -18.23 -23.02
CA LYS A 83 -21.32 -19.37 -22.09
C LYS A 83 -21.37 -18.94 -20.61
N ALA A 84 -21.21 -17.66 -20.32
CA ALA A 84 -21.09 -17.17 -18.94
C ALA A 84 -22.41 -17.26 -18.14
N GLY A 85 -23.57 -17.25 -18.80
CA GLY A 85 -24.88 -17.47 -18.14
C GLY A 85 -25.11 -16.54 -16.95
N TYR A 86 -25.44 -17.11 -15.78
CA TYR A 86 -25.73 -16.37 -14.54
C TYR A 86 -24.50 -15.71 -13.88
N LEU A 87 -23.29 -15.92 -14.42
CA LEU A 87 -22.10 -15.17 -14.00
C LEU A 87 -22.20 -13.69 -14.40
N LEU A 88 -22.95 -13.39 -15.46
CA LEU A 88 -23.16 -12.03 -15.95
C LEU A 88 -24.35 -11.36 -15.23
N ALA A 89 -24.25 -10.05 -15.03
CA ALA A 89 -25.38 -9.29 -14.52
C ALA A 89 -26.53 -9.29 -15.54
N ALA A 90 -27.76 -9.51 -15.06
CA ALA A 90 -28.95 -9.55 -15.91
C ALA A 90 -29.25 -8.20 -16.61
N ASN A 91 -28.78 -7.09 -16.03
CA ASN A 91 -29.04 -5.73 -16.50
C ASN A 91 -27.82 -4.81 -16.36
N ALA A 92 -27.94 -3.58 -16.87
CA ALA A 92 -26.88 -2.56 -16.86
C ALA A 92 -26.95 -1.59 -15.65
N GLU A 93 -27.64 -1.96 -14.58
CA GLU A 93 -28.01 -1.01 -13.50
C GLU A 93 -26.93 -0.87 -12.42
N ARG A 94 -25.87 -1.67 -12.44
CA ARG A 94 -24.71 -1.57 -11.55
C ARG A 94 -23.69 -0.52 -12.02
N HIS A 95 -24.16 0.56 -12.64
CA HIS A 95 -23.34 1.75 -12.94
C HIS A 95 -23.38 2.78 -11.81
N LEU A 96 -22.49 3.77 -11.81
CA LEU A 96 -22.60 4.89 -10.87
C LEU A 96 -23.81 5.76 -11.21
N LYS A 97 -24.89 5.63 -10.43
CA LYS A 97 -26.13 6.38 -10.62
C LYS A 97 -26.01 7.80 -10.08
N SER A 98 -26.78 8.72 -10.68
CA SER A 98 -26.89 10.08 -10.17
C SER A 98 -27.63 10.13 -8.83
N PRO A 99 -27.45 11.20 -8.02
CA PRO A 99 -28.21 11.40 -6.80
C PRO A 99 -29.73 11.33 -7.02
N GLU A 100 -30.24 11.92 -8.11
CA GLU A 100 -31.68 11.95 -8.43
C GLU A 100 -32.22 10.55 -8.76
N ALA A 101 -31.42 9.73 -9.44
CA ALA A 101 -31.78 8.34 -9.69
C ALA A 101 -31.84 7.54 -8.38
N MET A 102 -30.87 7.72 -7.48
CA MET A 102 -30.86 7.05 -6.17
C MET A 102 -32.02 7.51 -5.28
N LEU A 103 -32.33 8.81 -5.25
CA LEU A 103 -33.48 9.37 -4.53
C LEU A 103 -34.80 8.78 -5.02
N ARG A 104 -34.99 8.66 -6.34
CA ARG A 104 -36.19 8.04 -6.91
C ARG A 104 -36.30 6.55 -6.57
N LEU A 105 -35.20 5.81 -6.64
CA LEU A 105 -35.18 4.38 -6.30
C LEU A 105 -35.54 4.15 -4.83
N PHE A 106 -34.98 4.95 -3.93
CA PHE A 106 -35.18 4.83 -2.48
C PHE A 106 -36.29 5.76 -1.94
N ALA A 107 -37.25 6.17 -2.78
CA ALA A 107 -38.31 7.09 -2.38
C ALA A 107 -39.15 6.58 -1.18
N ASP A 108 -39.31 5.25 -1.05
CA ASP A 108 -40.01 4.65 0.10
C ASP A 108 -39.14 4.56 1.37
N TRP A 109 -37.81 4.73 1.25
CA TRP A 109 -36.85 4.67 2.36
C TRP A 109 -35.90 5.87 2.34
N PRO A 110 -36.42 7.11 2.47
CA PRO A 110 -35.58 8.31 2.44
C PRO A 110 -34.52 8.31 3.57
N HIS A 111 -34.79 7.63 4.69
CA HIS A 111 -33.82 7.45 5.76
C HIS A 111 -32.58 6.68 5.30
N ALA A 112 -32.70 5.73 4.36
CA ALA A 112 -31.56 4.99 3.85
C ALA A 112 -30.58 5.88 3.10
N ILE A 113 -31.09 6.85 2.31
CA ILE A 113 -30.28 7.86 1.62
C ILE A 113 -29.63 8.82 2.62
N ALA A 114 -30.39 9.27 3.62
CA ALA A 114 -29.87 10.14 4.66
C ALA A 114 -28.72 9.48 5.45
N GLU A 115 -28.83 8.19 5.79
CA GLU A 115 -27.74 7.46 6.44
C GLU A 115 -26.52 7.28 5.54
N THR A 116 -26.70 7.09 4.21
CA THR A 116 -25.57 7.08 3.25
C THR A 116 -24.77 8.37 3.34
N ARG A 117 -25.46 9.52 3.34
CA ARG A 117 -24.79 10.83 3.45
C ARG A 117 -24.13 11.02 4.81
N ARG A 118 -24.83 10.69 5.90
CA ARG A 118 -24.28 10.79 7.27
C ARG A 118 -23.04 9.94 7.47
N LEU A 119 -23.00 8.72 6.93
CA LEU A 119 -21.82 7.88 7.00
C LEU A 119 -20.66 8.51 6.23
N ALA A 120 -20.90 8.95 5.00
CA ALA A 120 -19.88 9.61 4.18
C ALA A 120 -19.29 10.84 4.88
N ASP A 121 -20.13 11.65 5.53
CA ASP A 121 -19.70 12.85 6.26
C ASP A 121 -18.88 12.57 7.52
N ARG A 122 -19.00 11.37 8.08
CA ARG A 122 -18.22 10.94 9.25
C ARG A 122 -16.85 10.36 8.90
N ILE A 123 -16.60 10.05 7.63
CA ILE A 123 -15.31 9.52 7.19
C ILE A 123 -14.35 10.70 7.05
N THR A 124 -13.48 10.86 8.06
CA THR A 124 -12.46 11.93 8.09
C THR A 124 -11.07 11.44 7.72
N PHE A 125 -10.90 10.12 7.52
CA PHE A 125 -9.61 9.53 7.15
C PHE A 125 -9.14 10.08 5.80
N ARG A 126 -7.88 10.51 5.77
CA ARG A 126 -7.17 10.95 4.57
C ARG A 126 -5.92 10.11 4.42
N LEU A 127 -5.48 9.89 3.17
CA LEU A 127 -4.23 9.18 2.92
C LEU A 127 -3.01 9.87 3.54
N THR A 128 -3.08 11.19 3.75
CA THR A 128 -2.06 11.98 4.47
C THR A 128 -2.01 11.72 5.97
N ASP A 129 -3.01 11.05 6.54
CA ASP A 129 -3.00 10.65 7.94
C ASP A 129 -2.09 9.42 8.16
N LEU A 130 -1.64 8.78 7.07
CA LEU A 130 -0.59 7.77 7.09
C LEU A 130 0.77 8.49 7.14
N ALA A 131 1.39 8.53 8.32
CA ALA A 131 2.75 9.04 8.50
C ALA A 131 3.78 7.92 8.35
N TYR A 132 4.89 8.21 7.67
CA TYR A 132 5.99 7.27 7.54
C TYR A 132 6.84 7.33 8.82
N GLU A 133 6.87 6.24 9.57
CA GLU A 133 7.72 6.09 10.75
C GLU A 133 8.76 5.00 10.50
N TYR A 134 10.04 5.37 10.57
CA TYR A 134 11.14 4.42 10.47
C TYR A 134 11.29 3.63 11.77
N PRO A 135 11.75 2.36 11.72
CA PRO A 135 11.82 1.50 12.89
C PRO A 135 12.65 2.11 14.04
N HIS A 136 12.18 1.92 15.27
CA HIS A 136 12.79 2.52 16.46
C HIS A 136 13.90 1.65 17.05
N GLU A 137 13.78 0.33 16.92
CA GLU A 137 14.67 -0.68 17.51
C GLU A 137 16.12 -0.67 16.98
N ILE A 138 16.42 0.15 15.98
CA ILE A 138 17.76 0.20 15.36
C ILE A 138 18.70 1.13 16.16
N VAL A 139 18.16 1.99 17.02
CA VAL A 139 18.96 2.91 17.83
C VAL A 139 19.18 2.30 19.22
N PRO A 140 20.44 2.15 19.69
CA PRO A 140 20.72 1.68 21.03
C PRO A 140 20.08 2.56 22.11
N GLU A 141 19.71 1.97 23.25
CA GLU A 141 19.19 2.72 24.39
C GLU A 141 20.17 3.82 24.84
N GLY A 142 19.64 5.02 25.11
CA GLY A 142 20.43 6.15 25.59
C GLY A 142 21.11 6.99 24.50
N ARG A 143 20.88 6.72 23.21
CA ARG A 143 21.35 7.58 22.10
C ARG A 143 20.20 8.06 21.22
N SER A 144 20.37 9.24 20.64
CA SER A 144 19.54 9.71 19.54
C SER A 144 19.94 9.05 18.22
N PRO A 145 19.02 8.96 17.23
CA PRO A 145 19.34 8.44 15.90
C PRO A 145 20.51 9.16 15.22
N MET A 146 20.64 10.47 15.42
CA MET A 146 21.74 11.25 14.83
C MET A 146 23.08 10.96 15.50
N GLU A 147 23.12 10.81 16.83
CA GLU A 147 24.35 10.47 17.55
C GLU A 147 24.88 9.09 17.13
N GLU A 148 23.98 8.11 17.00
CA GLU A 148 24.37 6.78 16.57
C GLU A 148 24.83 6.76 15.11
N LEU A 149 24.12 7.46 14.22
CA LEU A 149 24.54 7.62 12.83
C LEU A 149 25.91 8.28 12.72
N ALA A 150 26.16 9.34 13.48
CA ALA A 150 27.44 10.04 13.48
C ALA A 150 28.58 9.12 13.93
N ARG A 151 28.39 8.39 15.04
CA ARG A 151 29.38 7.43 15.55
C ARG A 151 29.75 6.39 14.50
N LEU A 152 28.75 5.70 13.94
CA LEU A 152 28.95 4.64 12.95
C LEU A 152 29.62 5.17 11.67
N THR A 153 29.23 6.36 11.23
CA THR A 153 29.82 7.01 10.06
C THR A 153 31.30 7.33 10.30
N TRP A 154 31.67 7.90 11.45
CA TRP A 154 33.07 8.21 11.75
C TRP A 154 33.93 6.96 11.95
N GLU A 155 33.38 5.91 12.58
CA GLU A 155 34.05 4.60 12.66
C GLU A 155 34.27 3.98 11.28
N GLY A 156 33.28 4.09 10.40
CA GLY A 156 33.38 3.68 9.01
C GLY A 156 34.41 4.49 8.22
N ALA A 157 34.44 5.81 8.40
CA ALA A 157 35.42 6.70 7.79
C ALA A 157 36.85 6.34 8.21
N ALA A 158 37.09 6.07 9.50
CA ALA A 158 38.39 5.65 10.01
C ALA A 158 38.84 4.31 9.41
N ARG A 159 37.91 3.36 9.20
CA ARG A 159 38.20 2.08 8.52
C ARG A 159 38.53 2.27 7.03
N ARG A 160 37.83 3.17 6.34
CA ARG A 160 38.02 3.45 4.91
C ARG A 160 39.29 4.26 4.63
N TYR A 161 39.66 5.16 5.53
CA TYR A 161 40.82 6.03 5.40
C TYR A 161 41.81 5.82 6.57
N PRO A 162 42.58 4.72 6.59
CA PRO A 162 43.49 4.39 7.70
C PRO A 162 44.62 5.40 7.89
N GLN A 163 44.92 6.22 6.87
CA GLN A 163 45.91 7.29 6.92
C GLN A 163 45.32 8.65 7.34
N GLY A 164 44.04 8.69 7.72
CA GLY A 164 43.31 9.89 8.08
C GLY A 164 42.26 10.26 7.02
N VAL A 165 41.09 10.72 7.48
CA VAL A 165 39.98 11.13 6.63
C VAL A 165 40.34 12.46 5.94
N PRO A 166 40.27 12.56 4.60
CA PRO A 166 40.56 13.80 3.89
C PRO A 166 39.62 14.94 4.32
N GLU A 167 40.14 16.16 4.43
CA GLU A 167 39.36 17.33 4.89
C GLU A 167 38.11 17.58 4.03
N GLY A 168 38.21 17.37 2.71
CA GLY A 168 37.07 17.48 1.80
C GLY A 168 35.95 16.47 2.12
N VAL A 169 36.32 15.25 2.52
CA VAL A 169 35.36 14.21 2.91
C VAL A 169 34.71 14.55 4.25
N THR A 170 35.50 15.02 5.22
CA THR A 170 35.00 15.50 6.52
C THR A 170 33.93 16.59 6.34
N LYS A 171 34.21 17.63 5.54
CA LYS A 171 33.26 18.70 5.25
C LYS A 171 31.99 18.19 4.56
N THR A 172 32.12 17.23 3.65
CA THR A 172 30.97 16.60 3.00
C THR A 172 30.11 15.85 4.02
N ILE A 173 30.70 15.00 4.88
CA ILE A 173 29.98 14.28 5.93
C ILE A 173 29.20 15.24 6.84
N GLU A 174 29.82 16.33 7.28
CA GLU A 174 29.18 17.35 8.13
C GLU A 174 27.99 18.02 7.43
N LYS A 175 28.12 18.36 6.14
CA LYS A 175 27.03 18.89 5.32
C LYS A 175 25.88 17.89 5.18
N GLU A 176 26.20 16.61 4.95
CA GLU A 176 25.19 15.56 4.85
C GLU A 176 24.45 15.37 6.19
N PHE A 177 25.16 15.38 7.32
CA PHE A 177 24.53 15.29 8.64
C PHE A 177 23.56 16.43 8.92
N ALA A 178 23.89 17.66 8.53
CA ALA A 178 22.98 18.80 8.67
C ALA A 178 21.66 18.55 7.95
N LEU A 179 21.73 18.05 6.70
CA LEU A 179 20.55 17.74 5.88
C LEU A 179 19.76 16.54 6.39
N ILE A 180 20.44 15.47 6.83
CA ILE A 180 19.82 14.27 7.41
C ILE A 180 19.08 14.63 8.71
N SER A 181 19.67 15.50 9.53
CA SER A 181 19.07 16.00 10.76
C SER A 181 17.84 16.87 10.47
N ALA A 182 17.96 17.82 9.54
CA ALA A 182 16.86 18.70 9.14
C ALA A 182 15.64 17.91 8.61
N LYS A 183 15.90 16.86 7.83
CA LYS A 183 14.84 15.98 7.28
C LYS A 183 14.40 14.85 8.22
N LYS A 184 15.04 14.70 9.38
CA LYS A 184 14.74 13.66 10.40
C LYS A 184 14.81 12.22 9.85
N ILE A 185 15.74 11.96 8.92
CA ILE A 185 15.87 10.66 8.23
C ILE A 185 17.03 9.81 8.75
N ALA A 186 17.63 10.13 9.90
CA ALA A 186 18.75 9.34 10.44
C ALA A 186 18.43 7.85 10.63
N ARG A 187 17.22 7.54 11.10
CA ARG A 187 16.74 6.15 11.26
C ARG A 187 16.70 5.40 9.93
N TYR A 188 16.44 6.09 8.82
CA TYR A 188 16.45 5.48 7.50
C TYR A 188 17.85 4.97 7.15
N PHE A 189 18.88 5.80 7.29
CA PHE A 189 20.28 5.40 7.07
C PHE A 189 20.69 4.25 7.98
N LEU A 190 20.31 4.30 9.26
CA LEU A 190 20.59 3.22 10.21
C LEU A 190 19.89 1.91 9.83
N THR A 191 18.67 1.97 9.31
CA THR A 191 17.92 0.80 8.82
C THR A 191 18.68 0.13 7.67
N ILE A 192 19.11 0.91 6.69
CA ILE A 192 19.84 0.36 5.54
C ILE A 192 21.22 -0.16 5.97
N TYR A 193 21.93 0.59 6.81
CA TYR A 193 23.21 0.15 7.38
C TYR A 193 23.08 -1.20 8.06
N ASP A 194 22.05 -1.40 8.88
CA ASP A 194 21.83 -2.66 9.59
C ASP A 194 21.58 -3.84 8.64
N ILE A 195 20.81 -3.64 7.56
CA ILE A 195 20.58 -4.66 6.54
C ILE A 195 21.89 -5.01 5.81
N VAL A 196 22.68 -4.00 5.44
CA VAL A 196 23.99 -4.18 4.79
C VAL A 196 24.99 -4.86 5.74
N ARG A 197 24.98 -4.50 7.03
CA ARG A 197 25.81 -5.10 8.07
C ARG A 197 25.48 -6.58 8.23
N PHE A 198 24.20 -6.95 8.32
CA PHE A 198 23.79 -8.35 8.33
C PHE A 198 24.35 -9.11 7.12
N ALA A 199 24.14 -8.57 5.92
CA ALA A 199 24.60 -9.19 4.68
C ALA A 199 26.12 -9.41 4.65
N ARG A 200 26.92 -8.48 5.18
CA ARG A 200 28.39 -8.52 5.12
C ARG A 200 29.06 -9.22 6.29
N GLU A 201 28.48 -9.15 7.48
CA GLU A 201 29.14 -9.54 8.73
C GLU A 201 28.51 -10.76 9.41
N GLU A 202 27.20 -11.01 9.21
CA GLU A 202 26.49 -12.10 9.88
C GLU A 202 26.13 -13.28 8.97
N ALA A 203 25.83 -13.00 7.70
CA ALA A 203 25.56 -14.06 6.73
C ALA A 203 26.84 -14.84 6.40
N GLU A 204 26.74 -16.17 6.34
CA GLU A 204 27.87 -17.06 6.08
C GLU A 204 27.58 -17.94 4.83
N PRO A 205 28.36 -17.80 3.74
CA PRO A 205 29.39 -16.77 3.53
C PRO A 205 28.78 -15.36 3.44
N PRO A 206 29.57 -14.27 3.47
CA PRO A 206 29.05 -12.92 3.28
C PRO A 206 28.27 -12.76 1.98
N ILE A 207 27.10 -12.13 2.03
CA ILE A 207 26.25 -11.82 0.88
C ILE A 207 26.81 -10.58 0.17
N LEU A 208 27.08 -10.71 -1.12
CA LEU A 208 27.47 -9.58 -1.95
C LEU A 208 26.32 -8.57 -2.04
N CYS A 209 26.59 -7.33 -1.65
CA CYS A 209 25.63 -6.24 -1.74
C CYS A 209 26.28 -4.90 -2.12
N GLN A 210 25.54 -4.10 -2.88
CA GLN A 210 26.00 -2.82 -3.41
C GLN A 210 24.85 -1.82 -3.50
N GLY A 211 25.00 -0.66 -2.86
CA GLY A 211 24.09 0.46 -3.06
C GLY A 211 24.13 0.99 -4.50
N ARG A 212 22.95 1.30 -5.05
CA ARG A 212 22.73 1.82 -6.41
C ARG A 212 22.07 3.19 -6.40
N GLY A 213 21.96 3.77 -7.60
CA GLY A 213 21.25 5.03 -7.81
C GLY A 213 21.96 6.21 -7.17
N SER A 214 21.17 7.14 -6.65
CA SER A 214 21.67 8.39 -6.06
C SER A 214 22.39 8.17 -4.72
N ALA A 215 22.17 7.04 -4.03
CA ALA A 215 22.89 6.68 -2.80
C ALA A 215 24.41 6.62 -3.00
N ALA A 216 24.89 6.36 -4.22
CA ALA A 216 26.30 6.39 -4.57
C ALA A 216 26.95 7.77 -4.34
N ASN A 217 26.16 8.85 -4.32
CA ASN A 217 26.65 10.22 -4.15
C ASN A 217 26.78 10.67 -2.69
N SER A 218 26.56 9.79 -1.71
CA SER A 218 26.62 10.12 -0.29
C SER A 218 27.90 9.59 0.37
N ALA A 219 28.65 10.50 0.98
CA ALA A 219 29.81 10.19 1.82
C ALA A 219 29.39 9.40 3.08
N VAL A 220 28.24 9.71 3.67
CA VAL A 220 27.68 8.94 4.79
C VAL A 220 27.41 7.50 4.36
N CYS A 221 26.76 7.27 3.21
CA CYS A 221 26.54 5.91 2.68
C CYS A 221 27.85 5.17 2.38
N PHE A 222 28.86 5.86 1.86
CA PHE A 222 30.19 5.28 1.63
C PHE A 222 30.84 4.82 2.95
N CYS A 223 30.87 5.70 3.95
CA CYS A 223 31.44 5.42 5.26
C CYS A 223 30.72 4.26 5.96
N LEU A 224 29.39 4.20 5.87
CA LEU A 224 28.59 3.09 6.42
C LEU A 224 28.75 1.76 5.68
N GLY A 225 29.44 1.73 4.54
CA GLY A 225 29.60 0.49 3.76
C GLY A 225 28.45 0.18 2.80
N ILE A 226 27.46 1.07 2.71
CA ILE A 226 26.29 0.91 1.83
C ILE A 226 26.72 1.06 0.36
N THR A 227 27.62 2.01 0.06
CA THR A 227 28.18 2.20 -1.27
C THR A 227 29.69 2.00 -1.29
N SER A 228 30.25 1.86 -2.50
CA SER A 228 31.68 1.61 -2.71
C SER A 228 32.36 2.75 -3.48
N VAL A 229 31.64 3.84 -3.75
CA VAL A 229 32.15 5.00 -4.51
C VAL A 229 32.79 5.98 -3.55
N ASP A 230 34.10 6.19 -3.69
CA ASP A 230 34.87 7.08 -2.81
C ASP A 230 34.60 8.56 -3.15
N PRO A 231 34.04 9.36 -2.22
CA PRO A 231 33.79 10.78 -2.44
C PRO A 231 35.07 11.63 -2.56
N ALA A 232 36.24 11.11 -2.14
CA ALA A 232 37.52 11.81 -2.31
C ALA A 232 38.02 11.76 -3.76
N VAL A 233 37.64 10.72 -4.52
CA VAL A 233 38.09 10.50 -5.91
C VAL A 233 37.09 11.06 -6.91
N HIS A 234 35.81 11.04 -6.57
CA HIS A 234 34.73 11.46 -7.47
C HIS A 234 34.01 12.70 -6.93
N ASN A 235 33.86 13.73 -7.77
CA ASN A 235 33.07 14.92 -7.43
C ASN A 235 31.58 14.62 -7.63
N LEU A 236 30.96 14.02 -6.61
CA LEU A 236 29.57 13.59 -6.63
C LEU A 236 28.65 14.72 -6.11
N LEU A 237 27.56 14.98 -6.83
CA LEU A 237 26.57 15.99 -6.44
C LEU A 237 25.58 15.40 -5.43
N PHE A 238 25.84 15.61 -4.14
CA PHE A 238 24.97 15.16 -3.06
C PHE A 238 23.54 15.70 -3.17
N GLU A 239 23.36 16.92 -3.71
CA GLU A 239 22.05 17.55 -3.90
C GLU A 239 21.13 16.77 -4.85
N ARG A 240 21.68 15.88 -5.68
CA ARG A 240 20.90 14.95 -6.51
C ARG A 240 20.34 13.77 -5.72
N PHE A 241 20.92 13.48 -4.56
CA PHE A 241 20.46 12.44 -3.65
C PHE A 241 19.54 13.03 -2.58
N LEU A 242 19.93 14.13 -1.95
CA LEU A 242 19.14 14.79 -0.91
C LEU A 242 19.12 16.31 -1.14
N SER A 243 17.95 16.85 -1.46
CA SER A 243 17.74 18.29 -1.65
C SER A 243 16.80 18.85 -0.60
N GLU A 244 17.09 20.03 -0.07
CA GLU A 244 16.19 20.77 0.82
C GLU A 244 14.84 21.07 0.17
N GLU A 245 14.81 21.30 -1.14
CA GLU A 245 13.61 21.67 -1.91
C GLU A 245 12.64 20.51 -2.16
N ARG A 246 13.03 19.27 -1.84
CA ARG A 246 12.18 18.07 -1.99
C ARG A 246 11.77 17.52 -0.63
N ASP A 247 10.48 17.39 -0.39
CA ASP A 247 9.95 16.80 0.87
C ASP A 247 9.92 15.27 0.88
N GLU A 248 10.31 14.62 -0.22
CA GLU A 248 10.40 13.16 -0.29
C GLU A 248 11.74 12.66 0.29
N PRO A 249 11.73 11.61 1.13
CA PRO A 249 12.96 10.93 1.56
C PRO A 249 13.77 10.45 0.37
N PRO A 250 15.12 10.44 0.46
CA PRO A 250 15.96 9.94 -0.61
C PRO A 250 15.75 8.43 -0.79
N ASP A 251 15.93 7.92 -2.01
CA ASP A 251 15.86 6.50 -2.29
C ASP A 251 17.25 5.85 -2.18
N ILE A 252 17.41 4.90 -1.26
CA ILE A 252 18.62 4.09 -1.07
C ILE A 252 18.29 2.65 -1.47
N ASP A 253 18.51 2.36 -2.74
CA ASP A 253 18.43 1.01 -3.28
C ASP A 253 19.72 0.25 -2.99
N VAL A 254 19.58 -0.98 -2.48
CA VAL A 254 20.69 -1.91 -2.28
C VAL A 254 20.41 -3.19 -3.05
N ASP A 255 21.31 -3.54 -3.95
CA ASP A 255 21.31 -4.82 -4.63
C ASP A 255 21.95 -5.87 -3.75
N PHE A 256 21.34 -7.05 -3.71
CA PHE A 256 21.87 -8.24 -3.07
C PHE A 256 22.02 -9.35 -4.11
N GLU A 257 22.89 -10.31 -3.84
CA GLU A 257 23.01 -11.55 -4.61
C GLU A 257 21.63 -12.20 -4.82
N HIS A 258 21.31 -12.49 -6.08
CA HIS A 258 19.97 -12.90 -6.49
C HIS A 258 19.47 -14.14 -5.73
N GLU A 259 20.32 -15.16 -5.64
CA GLU A 259 19.98 -16.45 -5.01
C GLU A 259 19.85 -16.35 -3.48
N ARG A 260 20.43 -15.31 -2.87
CA ARG A 260 20.49 -15.12 -1.40
C ARG A 260 19.67 -13.95 -0.89
N ARG A 261 18.93 -13.26 -1.78
CA ARG A 261 18.01 -12.19 -1.41
C ARG A 261 16.98 -12.63 -0.36
N GLU A 262 16.57 -13.89 -0.39
CA GLU A 262 15.62 -14.45 0.57
C GLU A 262 16.15 -14.43 2.00
N GLU A 263 17.45 -14.64 2.23
CA GLU A 263 18.07 -14.58 3.56
C GLU A 263 17.92 -13.18 4.17
N VAL A 264 18.13 -12.14 3.36
CA VAL A 264 17.97 -10.74 3.77
C VAL A 264 16.51 -10.42 4.09
N ILE A 265 15.58 -10.94 3.27
CA ILE A 265 14.14 -10.80 3.52
C ILE A 265 13.75 -11.47 4.84
N GLN A 266 14.26 -12.68 5.11
CA GLN A 266 13.99 -13.39 6.36
C GLN A 266 14.62 -12.70 7.57
N TYR A 267 15.81 -12.11 7.44
CA TYR A 267 16.39 -11.25 8.46
C TYR A 267 15.46 -10.08 8.83
N MET A 268 14.95 -9.37 7.81
CA MET A 268 14.00 -8.27 8.02
C MET A 268 12.71 -8.74 8.70
N TYR A 269 12.16 -9.88 8.28
CA TYR A 269 10.97 -10.45 8.92
C TYR A 269 11.22 -10.91 10.35
N GLY A 270 12.38 -11.48 10.63
CA GLY A 270 12.78 -11.89 11.98
C GLY A 270 12.94 -10.70 12.91
N LYS A 271 13.58 -9.63 12.44
CA LYS A 271 13.84 -8.41 13.21
C LYS A 271 12.60 -7.56 13.44
N TYR A 272 11.87 -7.24 12.37
CA TYR A 272 10.73 -6.30 12.43
C TYR A 272 9.39 -6.99 12.65
N GLY A 273 9.28 -8.29 12.34
CA GLY A 273 8.06 -9.06 12.43
C GLY A 273 7.13 -8.86 11.22
N ARG A 274 6.32 -9.88 10.92
CA ARG A 274 5.37 -9.89 9.79
C ARG A 274 4.24 -8.85 9.89
N HIS A 275 4.09 -8.19 11.04
CA HIS A 275 3.10 -7.14 11.26
C HIS A 275 3.63 -5.74 10.89
N ARG A 276 4.96 -5.59 10.69
CA ARG A 276 5.63 -4.34 10.32
C ARG A 276 6.46 -4.42 9.04
N ALA A 277 6.76 -5.63 8.57
CA ALA A 277 7.43 -5.88 7.29
C ALA A 277 6.48 -6.54 6.29
N GLY A 278 6.60 -6.19 5.01
CA GLY A 278 5.85 -6.80 3.92
C GLY A 278 6.52 -6.54 2.57
N LEU A 279 6.30 -7.45 1.61
CA LEU A 279 6.75 -7.25 0.24
C LEU A 279 5.71 -6.41 -0.52
N CYS A 280 6.19 -5.42 -1.28
CA CYS A 280 5.34 -4.64 -2.15
C CYS A 280 4.73 -5.53 -3.24
N ALA A 281 3.40 -5.55 -3.33
CA ALA A 281 2.70 -6.28 -4.37
C ALA A 281 2.92 -5.62 -5.75
N THR A 282 3.09 -6.43 -6.78
CA THR A 282 3.11 -5.94 -8.17
C THR A 282 1.70 -5.96 -8.74
N VAL A 283 1.21 -4.79 -9.18
CA VAL A 283 -0.09 -4.69 -9.86
C VAL A 283 0.12 -4.90 -11.37
N ILE A 284 -0.37 -6.02 -11.89
CA ILE A 284 -0.29 -6.36 -13.31
C ILE A 284 -1.40 -5.63 -14.06
N HIS A 285 -1.02 -4.86 -15.07
CA HIS A 285 -1.95 -4.14 -15.95
C HIS A 285 -2.01 -4.80 -17.33
N TYR A 286 -3.19 -4.81 -17.94
CA TYR A 286 -3.33 -5.21 -19.33
C TYR A 286 -2.58 -4.25 -20.25
N ARG A 287 -1.61 -4.78 -21.00
CA ARG A 287 -0.91 -4.08 -22.09
C ARG A 287 -1.64 -4.39 -23.40
N PRO A 288 -1.53 -3.56 -24.46
CA PRO A 288 -2.33 -3.72 -25.68
C PRO A 288 -2.39 -5.14 -26.23
N ARG A 289 -1.24 -5.84 -26.31
CA ARG A 289 -1.17 -7.23 -26.80
C ARG A 289 -1.90 -8.22 -25.89
N SER A 290 -1.73 -8.12 -24.56
CA SER A 290 -2.41 -9.03 -23.63
C SER A 290 -3.91 -8.71 -23.54
N ALA A 291 -4.28 -7.43 -23.61
CA ALA A 291 -5.68 -6.99 -23.65
C ALA A 291 -6.40 -7.60 -24.86
N ILE A 292 -5.88 -7.43 -26.07
CA ILE A 292 -6.47 -7.98 -27.30
C ILE A 292 -6.60 -9.50 -27.21
N ARG A 293 -5.55 -10.18 -26.72
CA ARG A 293 -5.56 -11.64 -26.58
C ARG A 293 -6.62 -12.13 -25.59
N GLU A 294 -6.69 -11.55 -24.40
CA GLU A 294 -7.65 -12.00 -23.38
C GLU A 294 -9.10 -11.63 -23.78
N VAL A 295 -9.32 -10.48 -24.41
CA VAL A 295 -10.62 -10.14 -24.99
C VAL A 295 -11.00 -11.11 -26.10
N GLY A 296 -10.08 -11.45 -27.01
CA GLY A 296 -10.31 -12.43 -28.07
C GLY A 296 -10.77 -13.77 -27.52
N LYS A 297 -10.04 -14.33 -26.55
CA LYS A 297 -10.42 -15.56 -25.85
C LYS A 297 -11.81 -15.46 -25.22
N ALA A 298 -12.09 -14.39 -24.47
CA ALA A 298 -13.39 -14.19 -23.83
C ALA A 298 -14.55 -14.07 -24.83
N MET A 299 -14.27 -13.62 -26.06
CA MET A 299 -15.22 -13.56 -27.16
C MET A 299 -15.32 -14.86 -27.96
N GLY A 300 -14.46 -15.85 -27.69
CA GLY A 300 -14.40 -17.12 -28.41
C GLY A 300 -13.68 -17.03 -29.77
N LEU A 301 -12.71 -16.11 -29.90
CA LEU A 301 -11.86 -15.90 -31.08
C LEU A 301 -10.47 -16.50 -30.90
#